data_AF-A0A9R1GLM0-F1
#
_entry.id   AF-A0A9R1GLM0-F1
#
_cell.length_a   1.000
_cell.length_b   1.000
_cell.length_c   1.000
_cell.angle_alpha   90.00
_cell.angle_beta   90.00
_cell.angle_gamma   90.00
#
_symmetry.space_group_name_H-M   'P 1'
#
loop_
_entity.id
_entity.type
_entity.pdbx_description
1 polymer ?
#
loop_
_entity_poly.entity_id
_entity_poly.type
_entity_poly.pdbx_seq_one_letter_code
_entity_poly.pdbx_strand_id
1 'polypeptide(L)'
;MAAPIPREWVGLQQFPAATQTKLHELLGKLKEENVSTLTILVMGKGGVGKSSTVNSIVGERVANVSAFQSEGLRPMMCSRTRAGFTLNIIDTPGLIEGGYINEQAVEIIKRFLLEKTIDVLLYVDRLDTYRMDTLDEQVIRAITNSLGKAIWRRTLVVLTHAQLSPPDGIDYNDFLARRSESLLRYIRSGAGIGKREYADFPLPIALAENSGRCKTNENGAKILPDGTPWIPNLMKEITIVVSNGSKSIHVDQKLIDGPNPNNRWKKYIPLILAVQYFFVVKGIRRAIHSDISNGKLDDWEQRYRDLVGSGNPVDQKVSSSRNPKA
;
A
#
# COMPACT_ATOMS: atom_id res chain seq x y z
N MET A 1 -12.16 12.94 -17.71
CA MET A 1 -11.12 13.22 -18.71
C MET A 1 -11.01 11.99 -19.60
N ALA A 2 -11.05 12.14 -20.93
CA ALA A 2 -10.88 11.00 -21.84
C ALA A 2 -9.51 10.35 -21.59
N ALA A 3 -9.45 9.02 -21.53
CA ALA A 3 -8.18 8.30 -21.42
C ALA A 3 -7.31 8.67 -22.64
N PRO A 4 -6.02 9.00 -22.47
CA PRO A 4 -5.15 9.30 -23.59
C PRO A 4 -5.15 8.12 -24.56
N ILE A 5 -5.32 8.40 -25.85
CA ILE A 5 -5.23 7.38 -26.90
C ILE A 5 -3.83 6.74 -26.83
N PRO A 6 -3.72 5.40 -26.71
CA PRO A 6 -2.43 4.73 -26.73
C PRO A 6 -1.64 5.09 -27.99
N ARG A 7 -0.35 5.38 -27.82
CA ARG A 7 0.54 5.69 -28.95
C ARG A 7 1.15 4.41 -29.51
N GLU A 8 1.47 4.37 -30.80
CA GLU A 8 2.23 3.26 -31.38
C GLU A 8 3.57 3.08 -30.64
N TRP A 9 3.97 1.84 -30.37
CA TRP A 9 5.20 1.51 -29.66
C TRP A 9 6.44 1.60 -30.57
N VAL A 10 6.81 2.83 -30.94
CA VAL A 10 7.96 3.11 -31.80
C VAL A 10 9.29 2.73 -31.14
N GLY A 11 9.38 2.77 -29.81
CA GLY A 11 10.58 2.38 -29.06
C GLY A 11 11.04 0.94 -29.27
N LEU A 12 10.15 0.02 -29.65
CA LEU A 12 10.55 -1.36 -29.96
C LEU A 12 11.57 -1.42 -31.10
N GLN A 13 11.46 -0.50 -32.07
CA GLN A 13 12.37 -0.45 -33.22
C GLN A 13 13.80 -0.02 -32.83
N GLN A 14 13.98 0.57 -31.65
CA GLN A 14 15.29 0.99 -31.14
C GLN A 14 16.07 -0.17 -30.52
N PHE A 15 15.41 -1.28 -30.18
CA PHE A 15 16.12 -2.44 -29.65
C PHE A 15 16.85 -3.21 -30.74
N PRO A 16 17.92 -3.95 -30.42
CA PRO A 16 18.53 -4.85 -31.39
C PRO A 16 17.57 -5.96 -31.83
N ALA A 17 17.72 -6.47 -33.05
CA ALA A 17 16.81 -7.43 -33.67
C ALA A 17 16.52 -8.66 -32.78
N ALA A 18 17.55 -9.25 -32.16
CA ALA A 18 17.38 -10.38 -31.25
C ALA A 18 16.53 -10.05 -30.01
N THR A 19 16.59 -8.82 -29.52
CA THR A 19 15.73 -8.34 -28.42
C THR A 19 14.31 -8.10 -28.92
N GLN A 20 14.14 -7.49 -30.10
CA GLN A 20 12.82 -7.28 -30.70
C GLN A 20 12.06 -8.61 -30.87
N THR A 21 12.71 -9.62 -31.44
CA THR A 21 12.11 -10.94 -31.66
C THR A 21 11.63 -11.56 -30.34
N LYS A 22 12.48 -11.53 -29.30
CA LYS A 22 12.12 -12.05 -27.97
C LYS A 22 10.95 -11.28 -27.35
N LEU A 23 10.93 -9.95 -27.48
CA LEU A 23 9.82 -9.15 -26.98
C LEU A 23 8.53 -9.47 -27.73
N HIS A 24 8.57 -9.59 -29.06
CA HIS A 24 7.42 -9.99 -29.86
C HIS A 24 6.88 -11.38 -29.48
N GLU A 25 7.77 -12.35 -29.24
CA GLU A 25 7.39 -13.68 -28.76
C GLU A 25 6.68 -13.61 -27.40
N LEU A 26 7.23 -12.86 -26.44
CA LEU A 26 6.64 -12.70 -25.10
C LEU A 26 5.27 -12.01 -25.14
N LEU A 27 5.13 -10.96 -25.96
CA LEU A 27 3.85 -10.30 -26.18
C LEU A 27 2.84 -11.23 -26.87
N GLY A 28 3.30 -12.08 -27.78
CA GLY A 28 2.50 -13.13 -28.43
C GLY A 28 1.93 -14.11 -27.41
N LYS A 29 2.78 -14.63 -26.51
CA LYS A 29 2.36 -15.55 -25.42
C LYS A 29 1.28 -14.95 -24.53
N LEU A 30 1.43 -13.68 -24.13
CA LEU A 30 0.39 -13.00 -23.34
C LEU A 30 -0.93 -12.91 -24.11
N LYS A 31 -0.89 -12.62 -25.41
CA LYS A 31 -2.12 -12.59 -26.23
C LYS A 31 -2.78 -13.96 -26.36
N GLU A 32 -2.01 -15.03 -26.47
CA GLU A 32 -2.52 -16.42 -26.49
C GLU A 32 -3.23 -16.76 -25.16
N GLU A 33 -2.77 -16.19 -24.05
CA GLU A 33 -3.42 -16.26 -22.73
C GLU A 33 -4.57 -15.25 -22.54
N ASN A 34 -5.06 -14.63 -23.62
CA ASN A 34 -6.10 -13.60 -23.62
C ASN A 34 -5.74 -12.30 -22.87
N VAL A 35 -4.45 -12.01 -22.69
CA VAL A 35 -3.96 -10.75 -22.13
C VAL A 35 -3.56 -9.81 -23.28
N SER A 36 -4.49 -8.95 -23.67
CA SER A 36 -4.28 -7.91 -24.72
C SER A 36 -3.87 -6.56 -24.16
N THR A 37 -4.05 -6.34 -22.85
CA THR A 37 -3.63 -5.12 -22.15
C THR A 37 -2.91 -5.51 -20.87
N LEU A 38 -1.76 -4.88 -20.62
CA LEU A 38 -0.96 -5.09 -19.43
C LEU A 38 -0.66 -3.75 -18.75
N THR A 39 -1.02 -3.62 -17.48
CA THR A 39 -0.74 -2.45 -16.67
C THR A 39 0.28 -2.75 -15.59
N ILE A 40 1.46 -2.17 -15.73
CA ILE A 40 2.58 -2.29 -14.83
C ILE A 40 2.64 -1.05 -13.94
N LEU A 41 2.63 -1.23 -12.63
CA LEU A 41 2.88 -0.18 -11.65
C LEU A 41 4.33 -0.26 -11.18
N VAL A 42 5.07 0.85 -11.19
CA VAL A 42 6.46 0.91 -10.74
C VAL A 42 6.53 1.70 -9.44
N MET A 43 7.00 1.09 -8.36
CA MET A 43 7.14 1.74 -7.05
C MET A 43 8.49 1.41 -6.40
N GLY A 44 8.89 2.24 -5.44
CA GLY A 44 10.13 2.10 -4.69
C GLY A 44 10.54 3.41 -4.04
N LYS A 45 11.76 3.46 -3.49
CA LYS A 45 12.36 4.69 -2.96
C LYS A 45 12.64 5.70 -4.08
N GLY A 46 12.95 6.95 -3.70
CA GLY A 46 13.47 7.94 -4.64
C GLY A 46 14.86 7.54 -5.15
N GLY A 47 15.17 7.83 -6.42
CA GLY A 47 16.53 7.68 -6.96
C GLY A 47 17.02 6.24 -7.18
N VAL A 48 16.15 5.23 -7.04
CA VAL A 48 16.50 3.82 -7.29
C VAL A 48 16.45 3.43 -8.77
N GLY A 49 16.09 4.36 -9.66
CA GLY A 49 16.05 4.13 -11.11
C GLY A 49 14.70 3.69 -11.67
N LYS A 50 13.57 3.99 -11.02
CA LYS A 50 12.20 3.70 -11.49
C LYS A 50 11.96 4.22 -12.91
N SER A 51 12.03 5.54 -13.09
CA SER A 51 11.85 6.22 -14.38
C SER A 51 12.86 5.78 -15.44
N SER A 52 14.10 5.48 -15.04
CA SER A 52 15.13 4.94 -15.93
C SER A 52 14.76 3.55 -16.45
N THR A 53 14.24 2.67 -15.58
CA THR A 53 13.74 1.35 -15.95
C THR A 53 12.53 1.46 -16.87
N VAL A 54 11.60 2.39 -16.61
CA VAL A 54 10.47 2.66 -17.51
C VAL A 54 10.96 3.03 -18.91
N ASN A 55 11.87 3.99 -19.01
CA ASN A 55 12.46 4.40 -20.30
C ASN A 55 13.14 3.23 -21.01
N SER A 56 13.87 2.39 -20.27
CA SER A 56 14.54 1.21 -20.83
C SER A 56 13.57 0.12 -21.33
N ILE A 57 12.45 -0.11 -20.64
CA ILE A 57 11.41 -1.06 -21.09
C ILE A 57 10.74 -0.52 -22.35
N VAL A 58 10.39 0.76 -22.37
CA VAL A 58 9.70 1.38 -23.50
C VAL A 58 10.62 1.54 -24.71
N GLY A 59 11.94 1.71 -24.50
CA GLY A 59 12.89 2.01 -25.58
C GLY A 59 12.84 3.47 -26.03
N GLU A 60 12.28 4.35 -25.20
CA GLU A 60 12.08 5.78 -25.47
C GLU A 60 12.28 6.57 -24.17
N ARG A 61 12.64 7.86 -24.27
CA ARG A 61 12.64 8.76 -23.10
C ARG A 61 11.24 9.32 -22.85
N VAL A 62 10.42 8.58 -22.09
CA VAL A 62 9.03 8.96 -21.75
C VAL A 62 8.91 9.58 -20.35
N ALA A 63 9.79 9.19 -19.43
CA ALA A 63 9.85 9.70 -18.08
C ALA A 63 11.12 10.55 -17.88
N ASN A 64 10.99 11.64 -17.14
CA ASN A 64 12.11 12.49 -16.81
C ASN A 64 13.00 11.80 -15.77
N VAL A 65 14.31 11.79 -16.02
CA VAL A 65 15.31 11.23 -15.12
C VAL A 65 16.23 12.35 -14.66
N SER A 66 16.38 12.49 -13.34
CA SER A 66 17.31 13.45 -12.75
C SER A 66 18.17 12.76 -11.70
N ALA A 67 19.46 13.12 -11.67
CA ALA A 67 20.40 12.61 -10.68
C ALA A 67 20.40 13.42 -9.38
N PHE A 68 19.98 14.70 -9.44
CA PHE A 68 20.14 15.66 -8.34
C PHE A 68 18.84 16.36 -7.93
N GLN A 69 17.82 16.32 -8.78
CA GLN A 69 16.52 16.91 -8.45
C GLN A 69 15.62 15.85 -7.85
N SER A 70 14.91 16.22 -6.78
CA SER A 70 13.82 15.41 -6.26
C SER A 70 12.79 15.12 -7.35
N GLU A 71 12.25 13.91 -7.33
CA GLU A 71 11.20 13.50 -8.26
C GLU A 71 9.95 14.38 -8.06
N GLY A 72 9.24 14.69 -9.15
CA GLY A 72 7.96 15.39 -9.04
C GLY A 72 6.91 14.52 -8.34
N LEU A 73 5.92 15.14 -7.67
CA LEU A 73 4.91 14.42 -6.88
C LEU A 73 3.82 13.68 -7.68
N ARG A 74 3.80 13.81 -9.02
CA ARG A 74 2.70 13.29 -9.85
C ARG A 74 3.13 12.01 -10.57
N PRO A 75 2.39 10.89 -10.41
CA PRO A 75 2.57 9.72 -11.26
C PRO A 75 2.35 10.07 -12.73
N MET A 76 3.07 9.39 -13.62
CA MET A 76 2.80 9.42 -15.05
C MET A 76 2.42 8.02 -15.54
N MET A 77 1.52 7.95 -16.52
CA MET A 77 1.21 6.72 -17.23
C MET A 77 1.68 6.84 -18.68
N CYS A 78 2.54 5.92 -19.09
CA CYS A 78 2.96 5.74 -20.46
C CYS A 78 2.19 4.57 -21.07
N SER A 79 1.34 4.85 -22.06
CA SER A 79 0.61 3.83 -22.82
C SER A 79 1.21 3.67 -24.21
N ARG A 80 1.54 2.43 -24.60
CA ARG A 80 2.06 2.06 -25.91
C ARG A 80 1.34 0.83 -26.46
N THR A 81 1.03 0.85 -27.75
CA THR A 81 0.35 -0.26 -28.43
C THR A 81 1.20 -0.78 -29.58
N ARG A 82 1.23 -2.11 -29.75
CA ARG A 82 1.86 -2.79 -30.88
C ARG A 82 1.15 -4.10 -31.16
N ALA A 83 0.84 -4.39 -32.43
CA ALA A 83 0.24 -5.66 -32.85
C ALA A 83 -1.02 -6.07 -32.03
N GLY A 84 -1.85 -5.10 -31.64
CA GLY A 84 -3.05 -5.31 -30.84
C GLY A 84 -2.80 -5.59 -29.35
N PHE A 85 -1.56 -5.47 -28.86
CA PHE A 85 -1.23 -5.49 -27.44
C PHE A 85 -1.00 -4.06 -26.93
N THR A 86 -1.56 -3.72 -25.77
CA THR A 86 -1.38 -2.41 -25.12
C THR A 86 -0.62 -2.56 -23.80
N LEU A 87 0.55 -1.93 -23.72
CA LEU A 87 1.36 -1.82 -22.52
C LEU A 87 1.11 -0.45 -21.86
N ASN A 88 0.65 -0.48 -20.61
CA ASN A 88 0.58 0.69 -19.73
C ASN A 88 1.66 0.55 -18.65
N ILE A 89 2.52 1.55 -18.50
CA ILE A 89 3.47 1.61 -17.38
C ILE A 89 3.20 2.88 -16.60
N ILE A 90 2.89 2.71 -15.31
CA ILE A 90 2.68 3.80 -14.35
C ILE A 90 3.98 3.99 -13.58
N ASP A 91 4.69 5.07 -13.89
CA ASP A 91 5.84 5.51 -13.12
C ASP A 91 5.36 6.39 -11.96
N THR A 92 5.91 6.17 -10.77
CA THR A 92 5.48 6.86 -9.55
C THR A 92 6.63 7.63 -8.91
N PRO A 93 6.33 8.72 -8.17
CA PRO A 93 7.32 9.37 -7.32
C PRO A 93 7.84 8.40 -6.24
N GLY A 94 9.06 8.66 -5.76
CA GLY A 94 9.62 7.98 -4.60
C GLY A 94 8.78 8.17 -3.35
N LEU A 95 8.63 7.10 -2.56
CA LEU A 95 7.78 7.11 -1.37
C LEU A 95 8.43 7.71 -0.12
N ILE A 96 9.70 8.14 -0.20
CA ILE A 96 10.44 8.72 0.93
C ILE A 96 10.78 10.18 0.62
N GLU A 97 10.52 11.07 1.57
CA GLU A 97 10.98 12.47 1.57
C GLU A 97 11.51 12.83 2.96
N GLY A 98 12.72 13.43 3.03
CA GLY A 98 13.28 13.90 4.30
C GLY A 98 13.50 12.82 5.38
N GLY A 99 13.63 11.55 5.00
CA GLY A 99 13.78 10.43 5.94
C GLY A 99 12.46 9.87 6.49
N TYR A 100 11.31 10.24 5.93
CA TYR A 100 10.00 9.73 6.29
C TYR A 100 9.19 9.34 5.06
N ILE A 101 8.10 8.60 5.25
CA ILE A 101 7.15 8.33 4.17
C ILE A 101 6.48 9.63 3.72
N ASN A 102 6.49 9.86 2.42
CA ASN A 102 5.78 10.97 1.80
C ASN A 102 4.29 10.61 1.64
N GLU A 103 3.51 10.84 2.70
CA GLU A 103 2.06 10.58 2.72
C GLU A 103 1.31 11.32 1.61
N GLN A 104 1.77 12.52 1.22
CA GLN A 104 1.18 13.27 0.11
C GLN A 104 1.39 12.55 -1.22
N ALA A 105 2.61 12.06 -1.49
CA ALA A 105 2.90 11.27 -2.68
C ALA A 105 2.08 9.97 -2.70
N VAL A 106 1.97 9.27 -1.57
CA VAL A 106 1.15 8.05 -1.43
C VAL A 106 -0.32 8.34 -1.79
N GLU A 107 -0.89 9.41 -1.25
CA GLU A 107 -2.29 9.77 -1.51
C GLU A 107 -2.52 10.21 -2.97
N ILE A 108 -1.58 10.94 -3.58
CA ILE A 108 -1.63 11.28 -5.01
C ILE A 108 -1.56 10.00 -5.86
N ILE A 109 -0.69 9.05 -5.51
CA ILE A 109 -0.61 7.75 -6.20
C ILE A 109 -1.95 7.00 -6.07
N LYS A 110 -2.51 6.87 -4.86
CA LYS A 110 -3.79 6.18 -4.65
C LYS A 110 -4.90 6.77 -5.52
N ARG A 111 -5.06 8.10 -5.51
CA ARG A 111 -6.04 8.80 -6.37
C ARG A 111 -5.77 8.60 -7.86
N PHE A 112 -4.50 8.60 -8.27
CA PHE A 112 -4.14 8.32 -9.65
C PHE A 112 -4.51 6.89 -10.05
N LEU A 113 -4.42 5.93 -9.12
CA LEU A 113 -4.72 4.52 -9.37
C LEU A 113 -6.21 4.18 -9.34
N LEU A 114 -7.08 5.05 -8.81
CA LEU A 114 -8.52 4.83 -8.75
C LEU A 114 -9.10 4.41 -10.13
N GLU A 115 -9.95 3.37 -10.09
CA GLU A 115 -10.58 2.68 -11.23
C GLU A 115 -9.61 1.98 -12.20
N LYS A 116 -8.33 1.81 -11.83
CA LYS A 116 -7.34 1.08 -12.65
C LYS A 116 -7.14 -0.33 -12.13
N THR A 117 -6.83 -1.23 -13.05
CA THR A 117 -6.41 -2.59 -12.72
C THR A 117 -4.89 -2.68 -12.87
N ILE A 118 -4.21 -3.16 -11.83
CA ILE A 118 -2.77 -3.38 -11.80
C ILE A 118 -2.49 -4.86 -11.99
N ASP A 119 -1.81 -5.19 -13.08
CA ASP A 119 -1.47 -6.57 -13.41
C ASP A 119 -0.14 -6.98 -12.81
N VAL A 120 0.83 -6.07 -12.74
CA VAL A 120 2.16 -6.32 -12.17
C VAL A 120 2.63 -5.11 -11.38
N LEU A 121 3.20 -5.34 -10.20
CA LEU A 121 4.00 -4.36 -9.47
C LEU A 121 5.48 -4.62 -9.73
N LEU A 122 6.21 -3.64 -10.25
CA LEU A 122 7.67 -3.61 -10.19
C LEU A 122 8.09 -2.90 -8.91
N TYR A 123 8.54 -3.66 -7.92
CA TYR A 123 9.19 -3.09 -6.75
C TYR A 123 10.67 -2.87 -7.07
N VAL A 124 11.07 -1.63 -7.30
CA VAL A 124 12.42 -1.27 -7.75
C VAL A 124 13.28 -0.87 -6.57
N ASP A 125 14.47 -1.44 -6.50
CA ASP A 125 15.52 -1.06 -5.56
C ASP A 125 16.90 -1.18 -6.23
N ARG A 126 17.94 -0.70 -5.55
CA ARG A 126 19.31 -0.71 -6.07
C ARG A 126 20.07 -1.95 -5.61
N LEU A 127 20.76 -2.62 -6.54
CA LEU A 127 21.65 -3.73 -6.22
C LEU A 127 22.85 -3.23 -5.41
N ASP A 128 23.44 -2.10 -5.78
CA ASP A 128 24.62 -1.47 -5.17
C ASP A 128 24.35 -0.78 -3.81
N THR A 129 23.30 -1.20 -3.10
CA THR A 129 22.99 -0.76 -1.74
C THR A 129 23.32 -1.85 -0.74
N TYR A 130 24.14 -1.52 0.27
CA TYR A 130 24.67 -2.51 1.22
C TYR A 130 23.82 -2.73 2.48
N ARG A 131 22.89 -1.81 2.75
CA ARG A 131 22.09 -1.81 3.99
C ARG A 131 20.62 -1.68 3.65
N MET A 132 19.83 -2.40 4.42
CA MET A 132 18.39 -2.22 4.51
C MET A 132 18.09 -1.65 5.89
N ASP A 133 17.16 -0.71 5.98
CA ASP A 133 16.80 -0.05 7.23
C ASP A 133 15.28 -0.05 7.45
N THR A 134 14.85 0.60 8.53
CA THR A 134 13.44 0.71 8.90
C THR A 134 12.62 1.49 7.87
N LEU A 135 13.24 2.37 7.08
CA LEU A 135 12.53 3.13 6.05
C LEU A 135 12.16 2.22 4.88
N ASP A 136 13.02 1.25 4.53
CA ASP A 136 12.66 0.22 3.54
C ASP A 136 11.40 -0.54 3.96
N GLU A 137 11.34 -0.95 5.23
CA GLU A 137 10.16 -1.62 5.77
C GLU A 137 8.93 -0.72 5.74
N GLN A 138 9.08 0.57 6.04
CA GLN A 138 7.98 1.54 5.97
C GLN A 138 7.46 1.74 4.54
N VAL A 139 8.33 1.76 3.53
CA VAL A 139 7.94 1.84 2.11
C VAL A 139 7.09 0.62 1.72
N ILE A 140 7.54 -0.57 2.10
CA ILE A 140 6.84 -1.84 1.84
C ILE A 140 5.49 -1.85 2.57
N ARG A 141 5.43 -1.35 3.81
CA ARG A 141 4.18 -1.20 4.58
C ARG A 141 3.24 -0.21 3.90
N ALA A 142 3.73 0.93 3.41
CA ALA A 142 2.92 1.93 2.71
C ALA A 142 2.29 1.36 1.44
N ILE A 143 3.04 0.60 0.64
CA ILE A 143 2.53 -0.12 -0.54
C ILE A 143 1.46 -1.13 -0.12
N THR A 144 1.74 -1.92 0.93
CA THR A 144 0.81 -2.95 1.43
C THR A 144 -0.49 -2.34 1.95
N ASN A 145 -0.41 -1.22 2.66
CA ASN A 145 -1.58 -0.49 3.17
C ASN A 145 -2.41 0.11 2.03
N SER A 146 -1.77 0.51 0.92
CA SER A 146 -2.42 1.18 -0.20
C SER A 146 -3.06 0.21 -1.20
N LEU A 147 -2.43 -0.93 -1.47
CA LEU A 147 -2.83 -1.88 -2.52
C LEU A 147 -3.24 -3.26 -1.97
N GLY A 148 -3.12 -3.45 -0.66
CA GLY A 148 -3.39 -4.71 0.02
C GLY A 148 -2.27 -5.73 -0.15
N LYS A 149 -2.21 -6.71 0.75
CA LYS A 149 -1.20 -7.78 0.75
C LYS A 149 -1.16 -8.59 -0.56
N ALA A 150 -2.30 -8.70 -1.25
CA ALA A 150 -2.41 -9.49 -2.49
C ALA A 150 -1.52 -8.98 -3.64
N ILE A 151 -1.15 -7.68 -3.66
CA ILE A 151 -0.27 -7.12 -4.69
C ILE A 151 1.09 -7.83 -4.76
N TRP A 152 1.57 -8.35 -3.63
CA TRP A 152 2.85 -9.07 -3.54
C TRP A 152 2.86 -10.42 -4.28
N ARG A 153 1.69 -10.98 -4.61
CA ARG A 153 1.60 -12.15 -5.50
C ARG A 153 1.87 -11.80 -6.96
N ARG A 154 1.68 -10.52 -7.30
CA ARG A 154 1.87 -9.94 -8.63
C ARG A 154 3.08 -9.03 -8.69
N THR A 155 4.03 -9.20 -7.77
CA THR A 155 5.22 -8.35 -7.68
C THR A 155 6.44 -9.02 -8.28
N LEU A 156 7.15 -8.29 -9.13
CA LEU A 156 8.51 -8.56 -9.55
C LEU A 156 9.44 -7.57 -8.85
N VAL A 157 10.44 -8.09 -8.16
CA VAL A 157 11.47 -7.26 -7.53
C VAL A 157 12.54 -6.95 -8.58
N VAL A 158 12.83 -5.68 -8.80
CA VAL A 158 13.82 -5.24 -9.80
C VAL A 158 15.00 -4.59 -9.11
N LEU A 159 16.18 -5.17 -9.27
CA LEU A 159 17.43 -4.63 -8.74
C LEU A 159 18.20 -3.91 -9.84
N THR A 160 18.26 -2.58 -9.75
CA THR A 160 18.98 -1.72 -10.71
C THR A 160 20.47 -1.65 -10.39
N HIS A 161 21.27 -1.01 -11.25
CA HIS A 161 22.74 -0.92 -11.10
C HIS A 161 23.41 -2.31 -11.13
N ALA A 162 22.86 -3.21 -11.95
CA ALA A 162 23.27 -4.60 -11.99
C ALA A 162 24.67 -4.85 -12.59
N GLN A 163 25.35 -3.83 -13.12
CA GLN A 163 26.74 -3.95 -13.57
C GLN A 163 27.75 -3.45 -12.54
N LEU A 164 27.37 -3.46 -11.25
CA LEU A 164 28.30 -3.12 -10.18
C LEU A 164 29.47 -4.11 -10.10
N SER A 165 30.61 -3.63 -9.60
CA SER A 165 31.73 -4.46 -9.17
C SER A 165 31.70 -4.51 -7.64
N PRO A 166 31.44 -5.66 -7.00
CA PRO A 166 31.32 -5.72 -5.55
C PRO A 166 32.63 -5.29 -4.86
N PRO A 167 32.56 -4.62 -3.69
CA PRO A 167 33.76 -4.28 -2.93
C PRO A 167 34.38 -5.52 -2.29
N ASP A 168 35.58 -5.35 -1.74
CA ASP A 168 36.29 -6.33 -0.91
C ASP A 168 36.55 -7.70 -1.58
N GLY A 169 36.51 -7.74 -2.92
CA GLY A 169 36.72 -8.97 -3.68
C GLY A 169 35.59 -10.00 -3.56
N ILE A 170 34.41 -9.59 -3.10
CA ILE A 170 33.24 -10.47 -3.01
C ILE A 170 32.79 -10.88 -4.41
N ASP A 171 32.44 -12.15 -4.59
CA ASP A 171 31.86 -12.62 -5.86
C ASP A 171 30.51 -11.94 -6.15
N TYR A 172 30.26 -11.66 -7.43
CA TYR A 172 29.03 -10.98 -7.85
C TYR A 172 27.77 -11.75 -7.46
N ASN A 173 27.77 -13.08 -7.62
CA ASN A 173 26.60 -13.91 -7.31
C ASN A 173 26.37 -14.00 -5.80
N ASP A 174 27.44 -14.07 -5.01
CA ASP A 174 27.36 -14.02 -3.54
C ASP A 174 26.79 -12.67 -3.07
N PHE A 175 27.25 -11.57 -3.65
CA PHE A 175 26.73 -10.24 -3.35
C PHE A 175 25.25 -10.13 -3.70
N LEU A 176 24.87 -10.55 -4.91
CA LEU A 176 23.50 -10.58 -5.38
C LEU A 176 22.61 -11.43 -4.47
N ALA A 177 23.05 -12.62 -4.08
CA ALA A 177 22.30 -13.52 -3.21
C ALA A 177 22.04 -12.88 -1.85
N ARG A 178 23.07 -12.33 -1.19
CA ARG A 178 22.93 -11.66 0.12
C ARG A 178 22.01 -10.45 0.05
N ARG A 179 22.19 -9.61 -0.97
CA ARG A 179 21.36 -8.40 -1.20
C ARG A 179 19.90 -8.76 -1.43
N SER A 180 19.66 -9.77 -2.26
CA SER A 180 18.35 -10.30 -2.59
C SER A 180 17.65 -10.90 -1.38
N GLU A 181 18.34 -11.76 -0.62
CA GLU A 181 17.77 -12.40 0.57
C GLU A 181 17.39 -11.35 1.63
N SER A 182 18.26 -10.36 1.85
CA SER A 182 17.98 -9.24 2.75
C SER A 182 16.73 -8.49 2.30
N LEU A 183 16.63 -8.12 1.01
CA LEU A 183 15.45 -7.41 0.49
C LEU A 183 14.16 -8.21 0.67
N LEU A 184 14.17 -9.48 0.25
CA LEU A 184 13.00 -10.34 0.34
C LEU A 184 12.53 -10.53 1.78
N ARG A 185 13.46 -10.56 2.75
CA ARG A 185 13.14 -10.60 4.18
C ARG A 185 12.37 -9.36 4.63
N TYR A 186 12.82 -8.17 4.22
CA TYR A 186 12.14 -6.91 4.50
C TYR A 186 10.79 -6.81 3.79
N ILE A 187 10.68 -7.26 2.53
CA ILE A 187 9.41 -7.32 1.80
C ILE A 187 8.42 -8.21 2.55
N ARG A 188 8.82 -9.42 2.93
CA ARG A 188 7.96 -10.35 3.66
C ARG A 188 7.52 -9.79 5.01
N SER A 189 8.43 -9.15 5.74
CA SER A 189 8.13 -8.54 7.03
C SER A 189 7.17 -7.35 6.89
N GLY A 190 7.49 -6.37 6.05
CA GLY A 190 6.68 -5.16 5.84
C GLY A 190 5.32 -5.45 5.18
N ALA A 191 5.24 -6.49 4.35
CA ALA A 191 3.99 -6.94 3.74
C ALA A 191 3.12 -7.81 4.66
N GLY A 192 3.62 -8.18 5.85
CA GLY A 192 2.93 -9.10 6.77
C GLY A 192 2.74 -10.50 6.18
N ILE A 193 3.71 -10.97 5.38
CA ILE A 193 3.73 -12.33 4.81
C ILE A 193 4.38 -13.27 5.83
N GLY A 194 3.59 -14.18 6.39
CA GLY A 194 4.09 -15.19 7.31
C GLY A 194 4.88 -16.29 6.60
N LYS A 195 5.77 -16.98 7.31
CA LYS A 195 6.60 -18.08 6.76
C LYS A 195 5.78 -19.17 6.06
N ARG A 196 4.57 -19.45 6.54
CA ARG A 196 3.66 -20.46 5.97
C ARG A 196 3.09 -20.05 4.61
N GLU A 197 3.10 -18.77 4.29
CA GLU A 197 2.53 -18.21 3.06
C GLU A 197 3.61 -17.99 1.99
N TYR A 198 4.89 -18.27 2.25
CA TYR A 198 5.97 -17.93 1.31
C TYR A 198 5.78 -18.56 -0.08
N ALA A 199 5.17 -19.74 -0.17
CA ALA A 199 4.86 -20.37 -1.44
C ALA A 199 3.81 -19.59 -2.26
N ASP A 200 2.90 -18.87 -1.60
CA ASP A 200 1.86 -18.06 -2.25
C ASP A 200 2.39 -16.70 -2.74
N PHE A 201 3.60 -16.32 -2.31
CA PHE A 201 4.24 -15.03 -2.61
C PHE A 201 5.66 -15.27 -3.15
N PRO A 202 5.80 -15.67 -4.43
CA PRO A 202 7.07 -16.11 -4.99
C PRO A 202 8.14 -15.01 -5.05
N LEU A 203 7.73 -13.75 -5.24
CA LEU A 203 8.62 -12.57 -5.29
C LEU A 203 9.87 -12.78 -6.16
N PRO A 204 9.72 -13.11 -7.47
CA PRO A 204 10.85 -13.28 -8.36
C PRO A 204 11.69 -11.99 -8.43
N ILE A 205 12.97 -12.14 -8.79
CA ILE A 205 13.93 -11.05 -8.90
C ILE A 205 14.41 -10.94 -10.34
N ALA A 206 14.38 -9.73 -10.88
CA ALA A 206 15.03 -9.37 -12.14
C ALA A 206 16.10 -8.30 -11.90
N LEU A 207 17.13 -8.33 -12.74
CA LEU A 207 18.22 -7.36 -12.70
C LEU A 207 18.09 -6.37 -13.87
N ALA A 208 18.46 -5.11 -13.63
CA ALA A 208 18.40 -4.06 -14.63
C ALA A 208 19.65 -3.18 -14.62
N GLU A 209 20.22 -2.92 -15.80
CA GLU A 209 21.32 -1.97 -15.97
C GLU A 209 20.91 -0.88 -16.97
N ASN A 210 20.38 0.22 -16.42
CA ASN A 210 19.85 1.33 -17.19
C ASN A 210 20.92 2.22 -17.82
N SER A 211 22.18 2.13 -17.36
CA SER A 211 23.26 2.97 -17.85
C SER A 211 23.42 2.87 -19.37
N GLY A 212 23.74 4.00 -20.00
CA GLY A 212 24.19 4.03 -21.39
C GLY A 212 25.55 3.33 -21.59
N ARG A 213 26.30 3.08 -20.49
CA ARG A 213 27.57 2.35 -20.46
C ARG A 213 27.41 0.87 -20.10
N CYS A 214 26.17 0.36 -20.11
CA CYS A 214 25.93 -1.08 -19.98
C CYS A 214 26.70 -1.82 -21.08
N LYS A 215 27.39 -2.90 -20.72
CA LYS A 215 28.06 -3.78 -21.67
C LYS A 215 27.02 -4.33 -22.63
N THR A 216 27.42 -4.47 -23.89
CA THR A 216 26.59 -5.08 -24.92
C THR A 216 27.27 -6.34 -25.44
N ASN A 217 26.47 -7.34 -25.82
CA ASN A 217 26.99 -8.48 -26.57
C ASN A 217 27.18 -8.13 -28.06
N GLU A 218 27.64 -9.10 -28.86
CA GLU A 218 27.88 -8.98 -30.30
C GLU A 218 26.62 -8.56 -31.09
N ASN A 219 25.43 -8.88 -30.57
CA ASN A 219 24.14 -8.49 -31.15
C ASN A 219 23.67 -7.10 -30.70
N GLY A 220 24.50 -6.33 -29.97
CA GLY A 220 24.17 -5.01 -29.44
C GLY A 220 23.19 -5.01 -28.26
N ALA A 221 22.81 -6.18 -27.73
CA ALA A 221 21.90 -6.27 -26.60
C ALA A 221 22.65 -5.96 -25.30
N LYS A 222 22.04 -5.13 -24.44
CA LYS A 222 22.56 -4.81 -23.10
C LYS A 222 22.55 -6.07 -22.22
N ILE A 223 23.71 -6.42 -21.67
CA ILE A 223 23.94 -7.64 -20.91
C ILE A 223 24.38 -7.36 -19.47
N LEU A 224 24.04 -8.30 -18.58
CA LEU A 224 24.50 -8.35 -17.21
C LEU A 224 25.90 -8.99 -17.12
N PRO A 225 26.56 -9.00 -15.94
CA PRO A 225 27.87 -9.63 -15.76
C PRO A 225 27.94 -11.11 -16.15
N ASP A 226 26.82 -11.84 -16.05
CA ASP A 226 26.70 -13.25 -16.47
C ASP A 226 26.44 -13.43 -17.98
N GLY A 227 26.37 -12.33 -18.75
CA GLY A 227 26.05 -12.34 -20.17
C GLY A 227 24.56 -12.30 -20.51
N THR A 228 23.67 -12.31 -19.52
CA THR A 228 22.21 -12.34 -19.75
C THR A 228 21.72 -11.01 -20.34
N PRO A 229 21.01 -11.01 -21.49
CA PRO A 229 20.36 -9.81 -22.01
C PRO A 229 19.19 -9.39 -21.11
N TRP A 230 19.36 -8.29 -20.37
CA TRP A 230 18.49 -8.03 -19.21
C TRP A 230 17.09 -7.52 -19.58
N ILE A 231 16.94 -6.76 -20.67
CA ILE A 231 15.63 -6.23 -21.11
C ILE A 231 14.65 -7.36 -21.48
N PRO A 232 14.99 -8.30 -22.38
CA PRO A 232 14.09 -9.42 -22.67
C PRO A 232 13.92 -10.35 -21.47
N ASN A 233 14.94 -10.49 -20.60
CA ASN A 233 14.80 -11.25 -19.37
C ASN A 233 13.81 -10.61 -18.39
N LEU A 234 13.86 -9.29 -18.21
CA LEU A 234 12.91 -8.54 -17.38
C LEU A 234 11.48 -8.73 -17.90
N MET A 235 11.27 -8.60 -19.21
CA MET A 235 9.94 -8.83 -19.79
C MET A 235 9.48 -10.28 -19.66
N LYS A 236 10.40 -11.26 -19.75
CA LYS A 236 10.10 -12.67 -19.48
C LYS A 236 9.62 -12.86 -18.03
N GLU A 237 10.34 -12.31 -17.04
CA GLU A 237 9.92 -12.40 -15.64
C GLU A 237 8.56 -11.70 -15.39
N ILE A 238 8.30 -10.58 -16.07
CA ILE A 238 6.98 -9.93 -16.07
C ILE A 238 5.91 -10.89 -16.60
N THR A 239 6.14 -11.56 -17.73
CA THR A 239 5.18 -12.55 -18.26
C THR A 239 4.93 -13.69 -17.28
N ILE A 240 5.96 -14.22 -16.62
CA ILE A 240 5.83 -15.28 -15.61
C ILE A 240 4.94 -14.82 -14.44
N VAL A 241 5.14 -13.60 -13.95
CA VAL A 241 4.29 -13.02 -12.90
C VAL A 241 2.85 -12.86 -13.38
N VAL A 242 2.63 -12.48 -14.64
CA VAL A 242 1.29 -12.35 -15.22
C VAL A 242 0.59 -13.71 -15.36
N SER A 243 1.32 -14.76 -15.70
CA SER A 243 0.79 -16.10 -15.93
C SER A 243 0.72 -16.96 -14.66
N ASN A 244 1.05 -16.42 -13.48
CA ASN A 244 1.11 -17.19 -12.23
C ASN A 244 -0.25 -17.55 -11.59
N GLY A 245 -1.36 -17.28 -12.27
CA GLY A 245 -2.72 -17.57 -11.82
C GLY A 245 -3.28 -16.65 -10.74
N SER A 246 -2.49 -15.73 -10.18
CA SER A 246 -2.98 -14.73 -9.24
C SER A 246 -3.78 -13.63 -9.95
N LYS A 247 -4.82 -13.12 -9.30
CA LYS A 247 -5.66 -12.06 -9.87
C LYS A 247 -4.95 -10.70 -9.84
N SER A 248 -5.14 -9.90 -10.89
CA SER A 248 -4.78 -8.49 -10.92
C SER A 248 -5.53 -7.69 -9.85
N ILE A 249 -4.96 -6.58 -9.42
CA ILE A 249 -5.52 -5.74 -8.36
C ILE A 249 -6.32 -4.60 -9.00
N HIS A 250 -7.64 -4.68 -8.92
CA HIS A 250 -8.50 -3.55 -9.26
C HIS A 250 -8.55 -2.57 -8.09
N VAL A 251 -8.17 -1.31 -8.34
CA VAL A 251 -8.10 -0.26 -7.34
C VAL A 251 -9.43 0.49 -7.32
N ASP A 252 -10.33 0.07 -6.44
CA ASP A 252 -11.60 0.73 -6.16
C ASP A 252 -11.48 1.69 -4.97
N GLN A 253 -12.53 2.49 -4.75
CA GLN A 253 -12.58 3.42 -3.61
C GLN A 253 -12.44 2.69 -2.26
N LYS A 254 -12.96 1.47 -2.15
CA LYS A 254 -12.89 0.65 -0.93
C LYS A 254 -11.45 0.25 -0.60
N LEU A 255 -10.64 -0.08 -1.60
CA LEU A 255 -9.22 -0.38 -1.43
C LEU A 255 -8.45 0.88 -1.00
N ILE A 256 -8.74 2.03 -1.61
CA ILE A 256 -8.12 3.32 -1.28
C ILE A 256 -8.44 3.76 0.15
N ASP A 257 -9.71 3.67 0.55
CA ASP A 257 -10.15 4.08 1.90
C ASP A 257 -9.62 3.12 2.98
N GLY A 258 -9.24 1.91 2.58
CA GLY A 258 -8.73 0.88 3.46
C GLY A 258 -9.76 0.39 4.48
N PRO A 259 -9.37 -0.51 5.38
CA PRO A 259 -10.24 -0.97 6.46
C PRO A 259 -10.53 0.20 7.42
N ASN A 260 -11.77 0.68 7.46
CA ASN A 260 -12.20 1.75 8.38
C ASN A 260 -11.85 1.36 9.84
N PRO A 261 -10.93 2.08 10.51
CA PRO A 261 -10.47 1.72 11.85
C PRO A 261 -11.62 1.74 12.87
N ASN A 262 -12.64 2.56 12.61
CA ASN A 262 -13.82 2.65 13.45
C ASN A 262 -14.69 1.38 13.41
N ASN A 263 -14.54 0.50 12.41
CA ASN A 263 -15.25 -0.79 12.38
C ASN A 263 -14.56 -1.89 13.22
N ARG A 264 -13.28 -1.76 13.54
CA ARG A 264 -12.48 -2.83 14.17
C ARG A 264 -12.94 -3.13 15.60
N TRP A 265 -13.38 -2.10 16.32
CA TRP A 265 -13.88 -2.21 17.70
C TRP A 265 -15.41 -2.16 17.81
N LYS A 266 -16.13 -1.83 16.73
CA LYS A 266 -17.60 -1.79 16.72
C LYS A 266 -18.24 -3.13 17.15
N LYS A 267 -17.64 -4.25 16.75
CA LYS A 267 -18.11 -5.59 17.16
C LYS A 267 -18.00 -5.85 18.67
N TYR A 268 -17.17 -5.09 19.38
CA TYR A 268 -17.02 -5.19 20.83
C TYR A 268 -17.85 -4.16 21.59
N ILE A 269 -18.50 -3.20 20.92
CA ILE A 269 -19.39 -2.22 21.56
C ILE A 269 -20.49 -2.91 22.40
N PRO A 270 -21.19 -3.96 21.90
CA PRO A 270 -22.19 -4.66 22.72
C PRO A 270 -21.58 -5.30 23.98
N LEU A 271 -20.37 -5.83 23.88
CA LEU A 271 -19.66 -6.43 25.01
C LEU A 271 -19.24 -5.38 26.04
N ILE A 272 -18.71 -4.24 25.59
CA ILE A 272 -18.34 -3.10 26.44
C ILE A 272 -19.57 -2.54 27.16
N LEU A 273 -20.70 -2.37 26.45
CA LEU A 273 -21.96 -1.91 27.03
C LEU A 273 -22.53 -2.92 28.02
N ALA A 274 -22.43 -4.22 27.75
CA ALA A 274 -22.82 -5.26 28.70
C ALA A 274 -21.97 -5.19 29.97
N VAL A 275 -20.64 -5.09 29.85
CA VAL A 275 -19.75 -4.92 31.02
C VAL A 275 -20.12 -3.67 31.82
N GLN A 276 -20.31 -2.52 31.17
CA GLN A 276 -20.76 -1.30 31.85
C GLN A 276 -22.10 -1.49 32.57
N TYR A 277 -23.07 -2.15 31.94
CA TYR A 277 -24.38 -2.39 32.55
C TYR A 277 -24.29 -3.32 33.77
N PHE A 278 -23.60 -4.46 33.64
CA PHE A 278 -23.56 -5.48 34.70
C PHE A 278 -22.66 -5.10 35.88
N PHE A 279 -21.55 -4.39 35.64
CA PHE A 279 -20.57 -4.09 36.69
C PHE A 279 -20.67 -2.67 37.24
N VAL A 280 -21.17 -1.71 36.47
CA VAL A 280 -21.32 -0.31 36.93
C VAL A 280 -22.78 0.01 37.22
N VAL A 281 -23.66 -0.10 36.22
CA VAL A 281 -25.06 0.33 36.34
C VAL A 281 -25.83 -0.50 37.36
N LYS A 282 -25.67 -1.83 37.38
CA LYS A 282 -26.29 -2.69 38.40
C LYS A 282 -25.79 -2.38 39.81
N GLY A 283 -24.51 -2.05 39.98
CA GLY A 283 -23.93 -1.66 41.26
C GLY A 283 -24.55 -0.36 41.79
N ILE A 284 -24.57 0.68 40.94
CA ILE A 284 -25.19 1.97 41.26
C ILE A 284 -26.68 1.80 41.56
N ARG A 285 -27.41 1.02 40.75
CA ARG A 285 -28.84 0.78 40.96
C ARG A 285 -29.11 0.09 42.30
N ARG A 286 -28.28 -0.88 42.70
CA ARG A 286 -28.36 -1.54 43.99
C ARG A 286 -28.05 -0.60 45.15
N ALA A 287 -27.04 0.25 45.01
CA ALA A 287 -26.73 1.27 46.02
C ALA A 287 -27.90 2.24 46.21
N ILE A 288 -28.47 2.76 45.11
CA ILE A 288 -29.65 3.64 45.16
C ILE A 288 -30.84 2.92 45.81
N HIS A 289 -31.13 1.66 45.46
CA HIS A 289 -32.23 0.93 46.10
C HIS A 289 -31.95 0.65 47.57
N SER A 290 -30.70 0.38 47.95
CA SER A 290 -30.29 0.21 49.34
C SER A 290 -30.46 1.50 50.13
N ASP A 291 -30.13 2.66 49.56
CA ASP A 291 -30.30 3.96 50.21
C ASP A 291 -31.79 4.30 50.38
N ILE A 292 -32.61 4.03 49.36
CA ILE A 292 -34.07 4.18 49.44
C ILE A 292 -34.68 3.21 50.47
N SER A 293 -34.24 1.95 50.53
CA SER A 293 -34.78 0.96 51.47
C SER A 293 -34.28 1.15 52.90
N ASN A 294 -33.08 1.69 53.06
CA ASN A 294 -32.49 2.01 54.37
C ASN A 294 -32.98 3.35 54.91
N GLY A 295 -33.92 4.01 54.21
CA GLY A 295 -34.56 5.28 54.53
C GLY A 295 -34.44 5.68 56.00
N LYS A 296 -33.29 6.25 56.35
CA LYS A 296 -33.21 7.20 57.44
C LYS A 296 -33.88 8.42 56.86
N LEU A 297 -34.99 8.82 57.48
CA LEU A 297 -35.56 10.15 57.31
C LEU A 297 -34.41 11.13 57.17
N ASP A 298 -34.40 11.85 56.05
CA ASP A 298 -33.35 12.81 55.74
C ASP A 298 -33.20 13.76 56.94
N ASP A 299 -31.97 14.09 57.33
CA ASP A 299 -31.67 14.99 58.46
C ASP A 299 -32.48 16.30 58.37
N TRP A 300 -32.80 16.77 57.16
CA TRP A 300 -33.65 17.94 56.95
C TRP A 300 -35.15 17.68 57.20
N GLU A 301 -35.69 16.48 56.90
CA GLU A 301 -37.08 16.11 57.24
C GLU A 301 -37.26 15.97 58.75
N GLN A 302 -36.24 15.44 59.44
CA GLN A 302 -36.22 15.36 60.90
C GLN A 302 -36.14 16.75 61.52
N ARG A 303 -35.22 17.61 61.05
CA ARG A 303 -35.15 19.02 61.47
C ARG A 303 -36.42 19.81 61.15
N TYR A 304 -37.09 19.54 60.03
CA TYR A 304 -38.36 20.17 59.68
C TYR A 304 -39.47 19.73 60.64
N ARG A 305 -39.56 18.44 60.97
CA ARG A 305 -40.51 17.94 61.98
C ARG A 305 -40.24 18.52 63.38
N ASP A 306 -38.97 18.70 63.75
CA ASP A 306 -38.58 19.32 65.02
C ASP A 306 -38.89 20.83 65.05
N LEU A 307 -38.75 21.52 63.91
CA LEU A 307 -39.07 22.95 63.79
C LEU A 307 -40.57 23.25 63.76
N VAL A 308 -41.37 22.40 63.14
CA VAL A 308 -42.79 22.66 62.87
C VAL A 308 -43.71 21.97 63.89
N GLY A 309 -43.17 21.09 64.73
CA GLY A 309 -43.94 20.27 65.66
C GLY A 309 -44.79 19.22 64.92
N SER A 310 -45.10 18.11 65.60
CA SER A 310 -45.84 16.99 65.01
C SER A 310 -47.30 17.36 64.67
N GLY A 311 -47.52 18.10 63.59
CA GLY A 311 -48.83 18.44 63.05
C GLY A 311 -48.90 18.07 61.57
N ASN A 312 -49.91 17.28 61.20
CA ASN A 312 -50.18 16.94 59.80
C ASN A 312 -50.45 18.22 58.98
N PRO A 313 -49.80 18.41 57.81
CA PRO A 313 -49.96 19.62 56.99
C PRO A 313 -51.31 19.72 56.24
N VAL A 314 -52.25 18.80 56.50
CA VAL A 314 -53.53 18.72 55.78
C VAL A 314 -54.67 19.47 56.49
N ASP A 315 -54.54 19.79 57.78
CA ASP A 315 -55.65 20.39 58.55
C ASP A 315 -55.62 21.93 58.66
N GLN A 316 -54.59 22.61 58.16
CA GLN A 316 -54.51 24.08 58.22
C GLN A 316 -55.28 24.81 57.09
N LYS A 317 -55.98 24.10 56.21
CA LYS A 317 -56.68 24.70 55.06
C LYS A 317 -58.17 25.01 55.28
N VAL A 318 -58.66 25.00 56.53
CA VAL A 318 -60.08 25.27 56.84
C VAL A 318 -60.23 26.26 58.00
N SER A 319 -59.78 27.50 57.83
CA SER A 319 -60.31 28.64 58.62
C SER A 319 -59.95 30.01 58.04
N SER A 320 -60.27 30.26 56.76
CA SER A 320 -60.48 31.65 56.32
C SER A 320 -61.50 31.71 55.19
N SER A 321 -62.78 31.58 55.53
CA SER A 321 -63.83 32.13 54.67
C SER A 321 -65.06 32.51 55.48
N ARG A 322 -65.56 33.72 55.20
CA ARG A 322 -66.82 34.36 55.65
C ARG A 322 -66.71 35.05 57.01
N ASN A 323 -67.07 36.32 57.18
CA ASN A 323 -68.06 37.16 56.47
C ASN A 323 -67.94 38.63 57.01
N PRO A 324 -68.85 39.59 56.73
CA PRO A 324 -69.14 40.30 55.48
C PRO A 324 -69.15 41.86 55.62
N LYS A 325 -69.21 42.56 54.48
CA LYS A 325 -69.86 43.87 54.20
C LYS A 325 -69.90 44.97 55.30
N ALA A 326 -69.24 46.09 55.01
CA ALA A 326 -69.84 47.41 54.75
C ALA A 326 -68.81 48.29 54.02
#